data_AF-C0QRB8-F1
#
_entry.id   AF-C0QRB8-F1
#
_cell.length_a   1.000
_cell.length_b   1.000
_cell.length_c   1.000
_cell.angle_alpha   90.00
_cell.angle_beta   90.00
_cell.angle_gamma   90.00
#
_symmetry.space_group_name_H-M   'P 1'
#
loop_
_entity.id
_entity.type
_entity.pdbx_description
1 polymer ?
#
loop_
_entity_poly.entity_id
_entity_poly.type
_entity_poly.pdbx_seq_one_letter_code
_entity_poly.pdbx_strand_id
1 'polypeptide(L)'
;MKKFSAAAAIILTATTAFAAIDGKELFNNKTNRCAICHKETKDAIGPSLKTIAEFYKNNPNQLKAFLRGEAEPIIWPDRFNMMKPQMGKLKAMTDEEIDALVEFILKH
;
A
#
# COMPACT_ATOMS: atom_id res chain seq x y z
N MET A 1 23.45 -36.89 -50.96
CA MET A 1 22.55 -35.72 -50.89
C MET A 1 21.59 -35.90 -49.71
N LYS A 2 21.98 -35.51 -48.49
CA LYS A 2 21.10 -35.57 -47.31
C LYS A 2 20.89 -34.13 -46.84
N LYS A 3 19.66 -33.64 -47.02
CA LYS A 3 19.23 -32.29 -46.67
C LYS A 3 19.15 -32.20 -45.14
N PHE A 4 19.96 -31.36 -44.53
CA PHE A 4 19.79 -30.95 -43.14
C PHE A 4 18.78 -29.80 -43.10
N SER A 5 17.57 -30.07 -42.60
CA SER A 5 16.63 -29.01 -42.24
C SER A 5 16.97 -28.52 -40.84
N ALA A 6 17.45 -27.28 -40.73
CA ALA A 6 17.60 -26.58 -39.47
C ALA A 6 16.22 -26.10 -38.99
N ALA A 7 15.77 -26.63 -37.85
CA ALA A 7 14.63 -26.09 -37.12
C ALA A 7 15.11 -24.91 -36.27
N ALA A 8 14.72 -23.70 -36.66
CA ALA A 8 14.91 -22.50 -35.86
C ALA A 8 13.87 -22.48 -34.72
N ALA A 9 14.31 -22.77 -33.49
CA ALA A 9 13.50 -22.58 -32.30
C ALA A 9 13.49 -21.08 -31.96
N ILE A 10 12.40 -20.39 -32.33
CA ILE A 10 12.13 -19.02 -31.90
C ILE A 10 11.61 -19.11 -30.45
N ILE A 11 12.49 -18.79 -29.50
CA ILE A 11 12.12 -18.65 -28.09
C ILE A 11 11.47 -17.27 -27.94
N LEU A 12 10.14 -17.23 -27.91
CA LEU A 12 9.37 -16.04 -27.54
C LEU A 12 9.49 -15.86 -26.02
N THR A 13 10.37 -14.97 -25.57
CA THR A 13 10.36 -14.52 -24.17
C THR A 13 9.24 -13.49 -24.00
N ALA A 14 8.10 -13.91 -23.45
CA ALA A 14 7.04 -13.01 -23.04
C ALA A 14 7.51 -12.21 -21.81
N THR A 15 7.86 -10.94 -21.99
CA THR A 15 8.07 -10.01 -20.90
C THR A 15 6.70 -9.68 -20.29
N THR A 16 6.33 -10.35 -19.21
CA THR A 16 5.16 -9.96 -18.42
C THR A 16 5.48 -8.68 -17.65
N ALA A 17 4.92 -7.55 -18.10
CA ALA A 17 4.87 -6.35 -17.30
C ALA A 17 4.00 -6.63 -16.07
N PHE A 18 4.58 -6.62 -14.87
CA PHE A 18 3.81 -6.68 -13.63
C PHE A 18 2.95 -5.41 -13.56
N ALA A 19 1.63 -5.58 -13.50
CA ALA A 19 0.71 -4.47 -13.29
C ALA A 19 1.01 -3.80 -11.93
N ALA A 20 1.06 -2.48 -11.90
CA ALA A 20 1.26 -1.73 -10.67
C ALA A 20 0.11 -2.00 -9.67
N ILE A 21 0.44 -2.14 -8.40
CA ILE A 21 -0.54 -2.36 -7.32
C ILE A 21 -1.33 -1.07 -7.09
N ASP A 22 -2.66 -1.16 -7.09
CA ASP A 22 -3.54 -0.01 -6.86
C ASP A 22 -3.77 0.21 -5.35
N GLY A 23 -3.14 1.25 -4.80
CA GLY A 23 -3.27 1.64 -3.40
C GLY A 23 -4.69 2.06 -3.00
N LYS A 24 -5.49 2.62 -3.94
CA LYS A 24 -6.89 2.96 -3.69
C LYS A 24 -7.73 1.70 -3.52
N GLU A 25 -7.52 0.70 -4.37
CA GLU A 25 -8.22 -0.58 -4.24
C GLU A 25 -7.80 -1.30 -2.95
N LEU A 26 -6.50 -1.30 -2.62
CA LEU A 26 -6.03 -1.82 -1.33
C LEU A 26 -6.72 -1.13 -0.15
N PHE A 27 -6.88 0.19 -0.18
CA PHE A 27 -7.52 0.92 0.91
C PHE A 27 -9.03 0.60 1.05
N ASN A 28 -9.73 0.42 -0.07
CA ASN A 28 -11.19 0.32 -0.13
C ASN A 28 -11.73 -1.11 -0.11
N ASN A 29 -10.92 -2.11 -0.43
CA ASN A 29 -11.42 -3.48 -0.60
C ASN A 29 -12.04 -4.05 0.69
N LYS A 30 -12.87 -5.09 0.51
CA LYS A 30 -13.62 -5.75 1.59
C LYS A 30 -12.72 -6.43 2.63
N THR A 31 -11.47 -6.69 2.28
CA THR A 31 -10.49 -7.32 3.15
C THR A 31 -9.95 -6.26 4.12
N ASN A 32 -9.45 -5.13 3.61
CA ASN A 32 -8.72 -4.10 4.35
C ASN A 32 -9.64 -3.07 5.02
N ARG A 33 -10.71 -2.65 4.34
CA ARG A 33 -11.79 -1.81 4.88
C ARG A 33 -11.32 -0.51 5.60
N CYS A 34 -10.19 0.06 5.18
CA CYS A 34 -9.59 1.24 5.82
C CYS A 34 -10.53 2.47 5.77
N ALA A 35 -11.29 2.59 4.68
CA ALA A 35 -12.27 3.65 4.43
C ALA A 35 -13.43 3.75 5.44
N ILE A 36 -13.63 2.72 6.28
CA ILE A 36 -14.65 2.77 7.33
C ILE A 36 -14.30 3.84 8.36
N CYS A 37 -13.04 3.89 8.78
CA CYS A 37 -12.58 4.78 9.84
C CYS A 37 -11.88 6.05 9.31
N HIS A 38 -11.20 5.94 8.17
CA HIS A 38 -10.43 7.02 7.57
C HIS A 38 -11.17 7.58 6.36
N LYS A 39 -11.77 8.77 6.51
CA LYS A 39 -12.43 9.48 5.40
C LYS A 39 -11.43 10.35 4.66
N GLU A 40 -11.75 10.76 3.44
CA GLU A 40 -10.84 11.59 2.64
C GLU A 40 -10.46 12.89 3.34
N THR A 41 -11.45 13.65 3.85
CA THR A 41 -11.23 15.03 4.34
C THR A 41 -11.71 15.29 5.77
N LYS A 42 -12.53 14.41 6.35
CA LYS A 42 -13.16 14.63 7.65
C LYS A 42 -12.65 13.64 8.70
N ASP A 43 -12.04 14.19 9.74
CA ASP A 43 -11.70 13.47 10.96
C ASP A 43 -12.97 12.95 11.66
N ALA A 44 -12.99 11.66 11.99
CA ALA A 44 -14.14 11.02 12.62
C ALA A 44 -13.70 9.90 13.57
N ILE A 45 -13.87 8.64 13.16
CA ILE A 45 -13.39 7.48 13.93
C ILE A 45 -11.87 7.45 13.92
N GLY A 46 -11.26 7.64 12.74
CA GLY A 46 -9.83 7.89 12.56
C GLY A 46 -9.57 9.28 11.96
N PRO A 47 -8.31 9.71 11.91
CA PRO A 47 -7.91 10.91 11.18
C PRO A 47 -8.21 10.73 9.69
N SER A 48 -8.56 11.81 9.02
CA SER A 48 -8.79 11.81 7.58
C SER A 48 -7.51 11.53 6.80
N LEU A 49 -7.65 11.13 5.53
CA LEU A 49 -6.50 10.97 4.64
C LEU A 49 -5.75 12.27 4.47
N LYS A 50 -6.47 13.39 4.31
CA LYS A 50 -5.89 14.74 4.30
C LYS A 50 -5.07 15.02 5.57
N THR A 51 -5.62 14.75 6.75
CA THR A 51 -4.91 14.93 8.03
C THR A 51 -3.65 14.05 8.09
N ILE A 52 -3.73 12.79 7.69
CA ILE A 52 -2.57 11.89 7.66
C ILE A 52 -1.51 12.42 6.69
N ALA A 53 -1.92 12.81 5.48
CA ALA A 53 -1.02 13.34 4.46
C ALA A 53 -0.31 14.62 4.93
N GLU A 54 -1.01 15.54 5.57
CA GLU A 54 -0.42 16.78 6.11
C GLU A 54 0.71 16.51 7.12
N PHE A 55 0.55 15.52 7.99
CA PHE A 55 1.56 15.14 8.99
C PHE A 55 2.77 14.43 8.37
N TYR A 56 2.57 13.66 7.30
CA TYR A 56 3.60 12.79 6.73
C TYR A 56 4.17 13.22 5.38
N LYS A 57 3.66 14.30 4.75
CA LYS A 57 4.11 14.76 3.41
C LYS A 57 5.62 15.00 3.28
N ASN A 58 6.27 15.41 4.37
CA ASN A 58 7.71 15.66 4.41
C ASN A 58 8.52 14.44 4.87
N ASN A 59 7.85 13.39 5.34
CA ASN A 59 8.48 12.15 5.78
C ASN A 59 7.60 10.91 5.49
N PRO A 60 7.43 10.54 4.20
CA PRO A 60 6.65 9.35 3.81
C PRO A 60 7.16 8.05 4.46
N ASN A 61 8.48 7.95 4.67
CA ASN A 61 9.11 6.79 5.29
C ASN A 61 8.66 6.59 6.74
N GLN A 62 8.32 7.66 7.46
CA GLN A 62 7.78 7.53 8.81
C GLN A 62 6.35 6.96 8.80
N LEU A 63 5.53 7.29 7.80
CA LEU A 63 4.23 6.66 7.63
C LEU A 63 4.39 5.16 7.32
N LYS A 64 5.32 4.82 6.40
CA LYS A 64 5.67 3.43 6.10
C LYS A 64 6.10 2.67 7.35
N ALA A 65 7.03 3.23 8.14
CA ALA A 65 7.49 2.64 9.39
C ALA A 65 6.35 2.45 10.40
N PHE A 66 5.44 3.42 10.53
CA PHE A 66 4.26 3.28 11.38
C PHE A 66 3.36 2.12 10.92
N LEU A 67 3.06 2.01 9.62
CA LEU A 67 2.24 0.92 9.07
C LEU A 67 2.91 -0.46 9.23
N ARG A 68 4.26 -0.50 9.21
CA ARG A 68 5.06 -1.69 9.56
C ARG A 68 5.13 -1.96 11.07
N GLY A 69 4.62 -1.05 11.90
CA GLY A 69 4.69 -1.11 13.36
C GLY A 69 6.12 -1.05 13.89
N GLU A 70 6.97 -0.30 13.18
CA GLU A 70 8.36 0.04 13.50
C GLU A 70 8.46 1.46 14.08
N ALA A 71 7.38 2.23 14.04
CA ALA A 71 7.27 3.56 14.63
C ALA A 71 5.99 3.72 15.45
N GLU A 72 6.05 4.56 16.48
CA GLU A 72 4.90 4.92 17.31
C GLU A 72 3.94 5.88 16.56
N PRO A 73 2.63 5.86 16.88
CA PRO A 73 1.66 6.79 16.29
C PRO A 73 1.95 8.22 16.73
N ILE A 74 2.17 9.12 15.77
CA ILE A 74 2.30 10.57 16.04
C ILE A 74 0.96 11.30 15.96
N ILE A 75 -0.06 10.68 15.36
CA ILE A 75 -1.40 11.23 15.22
C ILE A 75 -2.31 10.51 16.22
N TRP A 76 -2.84 11.27 17.18
CA TRP A 76 -3.75 10.79 18.23
C TRP A 76 -3.23 9.53 18.97
N PRO A 77 -2.04 9.59 19.61
CA PRO A 77 -1.47 8.44 20.32
C PRO A 77 -2.43 7.84 21.35
N ASP A 78 -3.19 8.67 22.07
CA ASP A 78 -4.18 8.24 23.07
C ASP A 78 -5.34 7.42 22.48
N ARG A 79 -5.54 7.47 21.15
CA ARG A 79 -6.60 6.74 20.43
C ARG A 79 -6.07 5.58 19.60
N PHE A 80 -4.76 5.28 19.68
CA PHE A 80 -4.15 4.22 18.88
C PHE A 80 -4.78 2.84 19.09
N ASN A 81 -5.36 2.58 20.26
CA ASN A 81 -6.10 1.34 20.54
C ASN A 81 -7.21 1.05 19.51
N MET A 82 -7.76 2.06 18.83
CA MET A 82 -8.74 1.89 17.75
C MET A 82 -8.11 1.37 16.45
N MET A 83 -6.86 1.74 16.18
CA MET A 83 -6.12 1.34 14.97
C MET A 83 -5.30 0.05 15.19
N LYS A 84 -4.86 -0.20 16.42
CA LYS A 84 -4.00 -1.32 16.81
C LYS A 84 -4.45 -2.69 16.25
N PRO A 85 -5.75 -3.07 16.23
CA PRO A 85 -6.19 -4.33 15.63
C PRO A 85 -5.85 -4.48 14.14
N GLN A 86 -5.71 -3.38 13.40
CA GLN A 86 -5.38 -3.40 11.97
C GLN A 86 -3.89 -3.61 11.71
N MET A 87 -3.03 -3.42 12.71
CA MET A 87 -1.58 -3.50 12.56
C MET A 87 -1.11 -4.89 12.15
N GLY A 88 -1.76 -5.96 12.62
CA GLY A 88 -1.42 -7.33 12.22
C GLY A 88 -1.56 -7.53 10.71
N LYS A 89 -2.58 -6.92 10.11
CA LYS A 89 -2.80 -6.94 8.66
C LYS A 89 -1.75 -6.12 7.92
N LEU A 90 -1.47 -4.90 8.36
CA LEU A 90 -0.49 -4.03 7.70
C LEU A 90 0.92 -4.64 7.71
N LYS A 91 1.29 -5.32 8.79
CA LYS A 91 2.56 -6.06 8.90
C LYS A 91 2.66 -7.25 7.94
N ALA A 92 1.54 -7.82 7.51
CA ALA A 92 1.50 -8.95 6.61
C ALA A 92 1.49 -8.57 5.12
N MET A 93 1.30 -7.29 4.78
CA MET A 93 1.34 -6.80 3.40
C MET A 93 2.76 -6.86 2.84
N THR A 94 2.92 -6.98 1.52
CA THR A 94 4.24 -6.87 0.87
C THR A 94 4.76 -5.43 0.92
N ASP A 95 6.03 -5.20 0.60
CA ASP A 95 6.60 -3.84 0.55
C ASP A 95 5.93 -2.99 -0.52
N GLU A 96 5.64 -3.59 -1.67
CA GLU A 96 4.98 -2.91 -2.79
C GLU A 96 3.53 -2.54 -2.43
N GLU A 97 2.81 -3.38 -1.67
CA GLU A 97 1.47 -3.06 -1.19
C GLU A 97 1.48 -1.90 -0.19
N ILE A 98 2.44 -1.87 0.73
CA ILE A 98 2.59 -0.76 1.68
C ILE A 98 2.97 0.52 0.94
N ASP A 99 3.89 0.46 -0.03
CA ASP A 99 4.29 1.63 -0.80
C ASP A 99 3.12 2.20 -1.61
N ALA A 100 2.34 1.35 -2.28
CA ALA A 100 1.14 1.77 -2.99
C ALA A 100 0.09 2.40 -2.05
N LEU A 101 -0.10 1.84 -0.85
CA LEU A 101 -1.01 2.36 0.15
C LEU A 101 -0.56 3.72 0.69
N VAL A 102 0.74 3.87 1.00
CA VAL A 102 1.34 5.14 1.44
C VAL A 102 1.18 6.19 0.36
N GLU A 103 1.51 5.87 -0.90
CA GLU A 103 1.35 6.80 -2.02
C GLU A 103 -0.11 7.25 -2.17
N PHE A 104 -1.06 6.33 -2.08
CA PHE A 104 -2.48 6.66 -2.12
C PHE A 104 -2.89 7.62 -0.99
N ILE A 105 -2.48 7.35 0.24
CA ILE A 105 -2.81 8.19 1.40
C ILE A 105 -2.23 9.60 1.21
N LEU A 106 -0.95 9.72 0.83
CA LEU A 106 -0.24 11.00 0.72
C LEU A 106 -0.68 11.90 -0.44
N LYS A 107 -1.48 11.38 -1.38
CA LYS A 107 -2.08 12.17 -2.47
C LYS A 107 -3.28 13.03 -2.05
N HIS A 108 -3.74 12.92 -0.80
CA HIS A 108 -4.88 13.68 -0.24
C HIS A 108 -4.42 14.95 0.48
#